data_AF-A0A9E4AC43-F1
#
_entry.id   AF-A0A9E4AC43-F1
#
_cell.length_a   1.000
_cell.length_b   1.000
_cell.length_c   1.000
_cell.angle_alpha   90.00
_cell.angle_beta   90.00
_cell.angle_gamma   90.00
#
_symmetry.space_group_name_H-M   'P 1'
#
loop_
_entity.id
_entity.type
_entity.pdbx_description
1 polymer ?
#
loop_
_entity_poly.entity_id
_entity_poly.type
_entity_poly.pdbx_seq_one_letter_code
_entity_poly.pdbx_strand_id
1 'polypeptide(L)' 'QHPDVQGTIDDTLARIQAAGRVAGTLANNDNVAKYAAAGVRFLFTSVGGWITAGAAEFVSRAEEAK' A
#
# COMPACT_ATOMS: atom_id res chain seq x y z
N GLN A 1 -7.56 -7.57 -7.51
CA GLN A 1 -7.57 -8.08 -6.12
C GLN A 1 -8.84 -8.89 -5.91
N HIS A 2 -8.80 -9.99 -5.16
CA HIS A 2 -9.99 -10.82 -4.92
C HIS A 2 -10.84 -10.26 -3.77
N PRO A 3 -12.18 -10.10 -3.92
CA PRO A 3 -13.05 -9.51 -2.91
C PRO A 3 -12.94 -10.19 -1.54
N ASP A 4 -13.01 -11.54 -1.51
CA ASP A 4 -12.97 -12.29 -0.24
C ASP A 4 -11.66 -12.11 0.53
N VAL A 5 -10.54 -11.96 -0.20
CA VAL A 5 -9.24 -11.69 0.40
C VAL A 5 -9.21 -10.29 1.00
N GLN A 6 -9.78 -9.30 0.31
CA GLN A 6 -9.87 -7.94 0.82
C GLN A 6 -10.76 -7.84 2.05
N GLY A 7 -11.92 -8.49 2.05
CA GLY A 7 -12.81 -8.54 3.21
C GLY A 7 -12.12 -9.15 4.43
N THR A 8 -11.42 -10.27 4.23
CA THR A 8 -10.67 -10.92 5.32
C THR A 8 -9.58 -10.02 5.90
N ILE A 9 -8.86 -9.27 5.05
CA ILE A 9 -7.83 -8.32 5.50
C ILE A 9 -8.48 -7.19 6.31
N ASP A 10 -9.51 -6.56 5.78
CA ASP A 10 -10.17 -5.41 6.40
C ASP A 10 -10.78 -5.79 7.76
N ASP A 11 -11.48 -6.92 7.84
CA ASP A 11 -12.06 -7.45 9.09
C ASP A 11 -10.98 -7.78 10.12
N THR A 12 -9.85 -8.36 9.69
CA THR A 12 -8.76 -8.72 10.60
C THR A 12 -8.09 -7.48 11.18
N LEU A 13 -7.85 -6.46 10.36
CA LEU A 13 -7.28 -5.18 10.80
C LEU A 13 -8.21 -4.48 11.79
N ALA A 14 -9.52 -4.48 11.54
CA ALA A 14 -10.51 -3.94 12.47
C ALA A 14 -10.52 -4.68 13.82
N ARG A 15 -10.44 -6.01 13.81
CA ARG A 15 -10.37 -6.83 15.04
C ARG A 15 -9.12 -6.56 15.87
N ILE A 16 -7.96 -6.40 15.23
CA ILE A 16 -6.70 -6.05 15.91
C ILE A 16 -6.85 -4.69 16.60
N GLN A 17 -7.42 -3.70 15.92
CA GLN A 17 -7.67 -2.37 16.48
C GLN A 17 -8.67 -2.42 17.64
N ALA A 18 -9.76 -3.18 17.50
CA ALA A 18 -10.76 -3.37 18.56
C ALA A 18 -10.18 -4.01 19.82
N ALA A 19 -9.13 -4.82 19.69
CA ALA A 19 -8.37 -5.38 20.81
C ALA A 19 -7.38 -4.38 21.46
N GLY A 20 -7.38 -3.11 21.05
CA GLY A 20 -6.48 -2.07 21.57
C GLY A 20 -5.03 -2.24 21.10
N ARG A 21 -4.80 -2.95 19.99
CA ARG A 21 -3.46 -3.18 19.42
C ARG A 21 -3.23 -2.36 18.17
N VAL A 22 -1.96 -2.16 17.82
CA VAL A 22 -1.56 -1.49 16.58
C VAL A 22 -1.70 -2.47 15.41
N ALA A 23 -2.65 -2.21 14.53
CA ALA A 23 -2.77 -2.93 13.26
C ALA A 23 -1.66 -2.53 12.29
N GLY A 24 -1.17 -3.53 11.55
CA GLY A 24 -0.17 -3.35 10.50
C GLY A 24 -0.41 -4.26 9.31
N THR A 25 0.03 -3.83 8.14
CA THR A 25 -0.13 -4.56 6.88
C THR A 25 0.94 -4.16 5.87
N LEU A 26 1.05 -4.92 4.79
CA LEU A 26 1.84 -4.55 3.62
C LEU A 26 1.04 -3.58 2.75
N ALA A 27 1.67 -2.47 2.36
CA ALA A 27 1.08 -1.43 1.54
C ALA A 27 2.00 -1.03 0.38
N ASN A 28 1.38 -0.49 -0.67
CA ASN A 28 2.04 0.10 -1.84
C ASN A 28 1.34 1.42 -2.21
N ASN A 29 1.78 2.07 -3.29
CA ASN A 29 1.21 3.35 -3.73
C ASN A 29 -0.30 3.29 -4.01
N ASP A 30 -0.81 2.12 -4.42
CA ASP A 30 -2.22 1.96 -4.80
C ASP A 30 -3.16 1.86 -3.59
N ASN A 31 -2.66 1.41 -2.44
CA ASN A 31 -3.51 1.05 -1.30
C ASN A 31 -3.14 1.70 0.03
N VAL A 32 -2.00 2.40 0.12
CA VAL A 32 -1.53 3.05 1.35
C VAL A 32 -2.58 4.01 1.93
N ALA A 33 -3.27 4.76 1.07
CA ALA A 33 -4.32 5.69 1.49
C ALA A 33 -5.52 4.99 2.13
N LYS A 34 -5.95 3.84 1.58
CA LYS A 34 -7.04 3.02 2.15
C LYS A 34 -6.70 2.60 3.57
N TYR A 35 -5.52 2.02 3.78
CA TYR A 35 -5.14 1.49 5.08
C TYR A 35 -4.85 2.58 6.11
N ALA A 36 -4.24 3.69 5.70
CA ALA A 36 -4.05 4.85 6.58
C ALA A 36 -5.39 5.43 7.04
N ALA A 37 -6.37 5.59 6.13
CA ALA A 37 -7.71 6.05 6.48
C ALA A 37 -8.46 5.08 7.40
N ALA A 38 -8.20 3.77 7.27
CA ALA A 38 -8.76 2.72 8.11
C ALA A 38 -8.08 2.60 9.50
N GLY A 39 -7.19 3.52 9.87
CA GLY A 39 -6.54 3.55 11.18
C GLY A 39 -5.35 2.60 11.35
N VAL A 40 -4.88 1.98 10.26
CA VAL A 40 -3.65 1.16 10.28
C VAL A 40 -2.44 2.06 10.47
N ARG A 41 -1.53 1.70 11.38
CA ARG A 41 -0.40 2.56 11.79
C ARG A 41 0.98 1.97 11.51
N PHE A 42 1.07 0.67 11.23
CA PHE A 42 2.32 0.01 10.86
C PHE A 42 2.25 -0.49 9.41
N LEU A 43 2.81 0.30 8.49
CA LEU A 43 2.74 0.03 7.05
C LEU A 43 4.12 -0.39 6.55
N PHE A 44 4.24 -1.65 6.15
CA PHE A 44 5.44 -2.15 5.50
C PHE A 44 5.31 -1.97 3.99
N THR A 45 6.34 -1.46 3.33
CA THR A 45 6.36 -1.30 1.88
C THR A 45 7.72 -1.71 1.31
N SER A 46 7.72 -2.24 0.08
CA SER A 46 8.94 -2.58 -0.64
C SER A 46 9.39 -1.40 -1.50
N VAL A 47 10.68 -1.08 -1.46
CA VAL A 47 11.28 0.00 -2.27
C VAL A 47 11.32 -0.33 -3.76
N GLY A 48 11.25 -1.62 -4.15
CA GLY A 48 11.37 -2.04 -5.54
C GLY A 48 10.32 -1.41 -6.45
N GLY A 49 9.08 -1.30 -5.99
CA GLY A 49 8.01 -0.66 -6.76
C GLY A 49 8.28 0.83 -7.04
N TRP A 50 8.83 1.56 -6.07
CA TRP A 50 9.19 2.97 -6.23
C TRP A 50 10.36 3.15 -7.20
N ILE A 51 11.39 2.32 -7.09
CA ILE A 51 12.55 2.36 -7.98
C ILE A 51 12.12 2.10 -9.42
N THR A 52 11.31 1.06 -9.66
CA THR A 52 10.82 0.74 -11.01
C THR A 52 9.97 1.86 -11.59
N ALA A 53 9.05 2.42 -10.80
CA ALA A 53 8.19 3.52 -11.25
C ALA A 53 9.02 4.78 -11.59
N GLY A 54 9.94 5.17 -10.71
CA GLY A 54 10.81 6.32 -10.93
C GLY A 54 11.76 6.14 -12.12
N ALA A 55 12.29 4.93 -12.32
CA ALA A 55 13.14 4.62 -13.47
C ALA A 55 12.36 4.72 -14.79
N ALA A 56 11.14 4.20 -14.84
CA ALA A 56 10.28 4.30 -16.02
C ALA A 56 9.91 5.76 -16.34
N GLU A 57 9.56 6.55 -15.32
CA GLU A 57 9.26 7.98 -15.49
C GLU A 57 10.46 8.75 -16.05
N PHE A 58 11.66 8.48 -15.53
CA PHE A 58 12.89 9.13 -16.00
C PHE A 58 13.18 8.85 -17.48
N VAL A 59 13.02 7.59 -17.91
CA VAL A 59 13.19 7.20 -19.32
C VAL A 59 12.15 7.89 -20.20
N SER A 60 10.87 7.91 -19.80
CA SER A 60 9.80 8.58 -20.56
C SER A 60 10.13 10.05 -20.82
N ARG A 61 10.57 10.78 -19.79
CA ARG A 61 10.95 12.20 -19.91
C ARG A 61 12.14 12.42 -20.87
N ALA A 62 13.08 11.47 -20.93
CA ALA A 62 14.22 11.55 -21.82
C ALA A 62 13.83 11.28 -23.29
N GLU A 63 12.80 10.46 -23.52
CA GLU A 63 12.27 10.17 -24.85
C GLU A 63 11.41 11.31 -25.39
N GLU A 64 10.55 11.91 -24.54
CA GLU A 64 9.69 13.05 -24.91
C GLU A 64 10.47 14.32 -25.30
N ALA A 65 11.71 14.46 -24.82
CA ALA A 65 12.58 15.59 -25.14
C ALA A 65 13.26 15.48 -26.52
N LYS A 66 13.09 14.37 -27.24
CA LYS A 66 13.61 14.15 -28.59
C LYS A 66 12.57 14.47 -29.65
#